data_AF-G4RN34-F1
#
_entry.id   AF-G4RN34-F1
#
_cell.length_a   1.000
_cell.length_b   1.000
_cell.length_c   1.000
_cell.angle_alpha   90.00
_cell.angle_beta   90.00
_cell.angle_gamma   90.00
#
_symmetry.space_group_name_H-M   'P 1'
#
loop_
_entity.id
_entity.type
_entity.pdbx_description
1 polymer ?
#
loop_
_entity_poly.entity_id
_entity_poly.type
_entity_poly.pdbx_seq_one_letter_code
_entity_poly.pdbx_strand_id
1 'polypeptide(L)'
;MEKVSVRLASRSYADASMAEMLMALPGIYNVYVEGEYLTLEIDEGAIAPAEAIRRVMDLGYEVVLRHYVYSVRRGRADPWRIKERLEEDPPPFVVAATYDVDEDLLYIATVPGARRKDVEAFIASRGVAASYLDEYDKPIRLSFG
;
A
#
# COMPACT_ATOMS: atom_id res chain seq x y z
N MET A 1 -15.90 11.83 -0.89
CA MET A 1 -14.66 12.63 -0.94
C MET A 1 -13.86 12.30 0.31
N GLU A 2 -12.75 11.60 0.13
CA GLU A 2 -11.82 11.21 1.18
C GLU A 2 -10.47 11.91 0.97
N LYS A 3 -9.72 12.11 2.07
CA LYS A 3 -8.34 12.61 2.02
C LYS A 3 -7.39 11.48 2.39
N VAL A 4 -6.45 11.19 1.51
CA VAL A 4 -5.32 10.29 1.80
C VAL A 4 -4.03 11.09 1.76
N SER A 5 -3.27 11.09 2.87
CA SER A 5 -2.05 11.88 3.04
C SER A 5 -0.87 10.96 3.30
N VAL A 6 0.07 10.89 2.37
CA VAL A 6 1.29 10.07 2.48
C VAL A 6 2.53 10.95 2.60
N ARG A 7 3.52 10.46 3.34
CA ARG A 7 4.83 11.10 3.40
C ARG A 7 5.67 10.65 2.21
N LEU A 8 6.28 11.59 1.51
CA LEU A 8 7.24 11.31 0.45
C LEU A 8 8.62 11.05 1.07
N ALA A 9 9.33 10.02 0.59
CA ALA A 9 10.71 9.77 1.02
C ALA A 9 11.69 10.83 0.49
N SER A 10 11.35 11.47 -0.64
CA SER A 10 12.08 12.59 -1.22
C SER A 10 11.14 13.57 -1.90
N ARG A 11 11.44 14.87 -1.79
CA ARG A 11 10.69 15.95 -2.44
C ARG A 11 11.20 16.35 -3.80
N SER A 12 12.34 15.80 -4.26
CA SER A 12 13.11 16.38 -5.36
C SER A 12 12.36 16.54 -6.69
N TYR A 13 11.17 15.95 -6.83
CA TYR A 13 10.31 16.05 -8.02
C TYR A 13 8.83 16.32 -7.70
N ALA A 14 8.47 16.54 -6.43
CA ALA A 14 7.08 16.77 -6.04
C ALA A 14 6.68 18.21 -6.34
N ASP A 15 6.28 18.46 -7.59
CA ASP A 15 6.00 19.79 -8.14
C ASP A 15 4.56 19.93 -8.69
N ALA A 16 4.29 21.08 -9.33
CA ALA A 16 2.98 21.33 -9.94
C ALA A 16 2.67 20.35 -11.10
N SER A 17 3.67 19.94 -11.86
CA SER A 17 3.51 19.00 -12.98
C SER A 17 3.06 17.63 -12.46
N MET A 18 3.63 17.15 -11.35
CA MET A 18 3.18 15.94 -10.66
C MET A 18 1.70 16.07 -10.24
N ALA A 19 1.34 17.19 -9.62
CA ALA A 19 -0.03 17.41 -9.17
C ALA A 19 -1.01 17.41 -10.34
N GLU A 20 -0.66 18.04 -11.47
CA GLU A 20 -1.45 18.02 -12.71
C GLU A 20 -1.59 16.59 -13.28
N MET A 21 -0.51 15.81 -13.32
CA MET A 21 -0.55 14.41 -13.76
C MET A 21 -1.47 13.55 -12.89
N LEU A 22 -1.41 13.73 -11.56
CA LEU A 22 -2.27 13.00 -10.63
C LEU A 22 -3.73 13.44 -10.73
N MET A 23 -4.02 14.74 -10.82
CA MET A 23 -5.39 15.25 -10.99
C MET A 23 -6.01 14.88 -12.35
N ALA A 24 -5.19 14.52 -13.34
CA ALA A 24 -5.69 13.98 -14.61
C ALA A 24 -6.22 12.54 -14.48
N LEU A 25 -5.92 11.83 -13.39
CA LEU A 25 -6.41 10.48 -13.14
C LEU A 25 -7.87 10.51 -12.65
N PRO A 26 -8.74 9.63 -13.18
CA PRO A 26 -10.11 9.53 -12.71
C PRO A 26 -10.19 9.30 -11.19
N GLY A 27 -11.01 10.11 -10.53
CA GLY A 27 -11.24 9.99 -9.09
C GLY A 27 -10.27 10.78 -8.21
N ILE A 28 -9.26 11.46 -8.75
CA ILE A 28 -8.43 12.40 -7.99
C ILE A 28 -8.90 13.84 -8.28
N TYR A 29 -9.41 14.54 -7.28
CA TYR A 29 -9.95 15.89 -7.43
C TYR A 29 -8.92 16.98 -7.20
N ASN A 30 -8.15 16.86 -6.12
CA ASN A 30 -7.13 17.83 -5.75
C ASN A 30 -5.90 17.12 -5.20
N VAL A 31 -4.75 17.77 -5.39
CA VAL A 31 -3.47 17.32 -4.87
C VAL A 31 -2.77 18.48 -4.18
N TYR A 32 -2.33 18.24 -2.94
CA TYR A 32 -1.61 19.22 -2.13
C TYR A 32 -0.25 18.67 -1.74
N VAL A 33 0.78 19.50 -1.81
CA VAL A 33 2.12 19.16 -1.33
C VAL A 33 2.51 20.15 -0.22
N GLU A 34 2.52 19.68 1.02
CA GLU A 34 2.85 20.47 2.20
C GLU A 34 4.01 19.83 2.96
N GLY A 35 5.18 20.49 2.94
CA GLY A 35 6.40 19.87 3.49
C GLY A 35 6.68 18.53 2.80
N GLU A 36 6.89 17.48 3.59
CA GLU A 36 7.13 16.12 3.08
C GLU A 36 5.83 15.35 2.73
N TYR A 37 4.65 15.96 2.88
CA TYR A 37 3.38 15.26 2.72
C TYR A 37 2.72 15.59 1.39
N LEU A 38 2.28 14.54 0.70
CA LEU A 38 1.39 14.59 -0.45
C LEU A 38 -0.01 14.20 0.03
N THR A 39 -0.98 15.08 -0.16
CA THR A 39 -2.40 14.80 0.15
C THR A 39 -3.20 14.75 -1.13
N LEU A 40 -3.95 13.66 -1.32
CA LEU A 40 -4.89 13.48 -2.42
C LEU A 40 -6.31 13.59 -1.86
N GLU A 41 -7.14 14.42 -2.49
CA GLU A 41 -8.59 14.38 -2.32
C GLU A 41 -9.19 13.48 -3.39
N ILE A 42 -9.80 12.38 -2.97
CA ILE A 42 -10.27 11.31 -3.87
C ILE A 42 -11.77 11.06 -3.77
N ASP A 43 -12.37 10.62 -4.88
CA ASP A 43 -13.65 9.91 -4.90
C ASP A 43 -13.41 8.41 -4.72
N GLU A 44 -13.72 7.86 -3.54
CA GLU A 44 -13.60 6.42 -3.29
C GLU A 44 -14.50 5.57 -4.19
N GLY A 45 -15.56 6.15 -4.76
CA GLY A 45 -16.40 5.48 -5.75
C GLY A 45 -15.72 5.30 -7.12
N ALA A 46 -14.67 6.08 -7.39
CA ALA A 46 -13.93 6.05 -8.66
C ALA A 46 -12.51 5.47 -8.51
N ILE A 47 -11.84 5.71 -7.38
CA ILE A 47 -10.50 5.21 -7.10
C ILE A 47 -10.34 4.85 -5.62
N ALA A 48 -9.88 3.63 -5.35
CA ALA A 48 -9.59 3.20 -3.99
C ALA A 48 -8.39 3.98 -3.41
N PRO A 49 -8.34 4.27 -2.08
CA PRO A 49 -7.21 4.97 -1.45
C PRO A 49 -5.85 4.34 -1.74
N ALA A 50 -5.75 3.01 -1.67
CA ALA A 50 -4.52 2.29 -1.97
C ALA A 50 -4.12 2.40 -3.44
N GLU A 51 -5.10 2.40 -4.35
CA GLU A 51 -4.85 2.58 -5.78
C GLU A 51 -4.36 4.00 -6.06
N ALA A 52 -4.94 5.02 -5.43
CA ALA A 52 -4.46 6.40 -5.55
C ALA A 52 -2.99 6.55 -5.10
N ILE A 53 -2.60 5.89 -4.01
CA ILE A 53 -1.19 5.84 -3.58
C ILE A 53 -0.33 5.08 -4.59
N ARG A 54 -0.80 3.94 -5.13
CA ARG A 54 -0.07 3.22 -6.19
C ARG A 54 0.17 4.10 -7.40
N ARG A 55 -0.78 4.96 -7.80
CA ARG A 55 -0.58 5.92 -8.89
C ARG A 55 0.50 6.94 -8.62
N VAL A 56 0.65 7.39 -7.37
CA VAL A 56 1.80 8.22 -6.97
C VAL A 56 3.10 7.43 -7.18
N MET A 57 3.12 6.15 -6.81
CA MET A 57 4.30 5.31 -6.97
C MET A 57 4.60 4.99 -8.45
N ASP A 58 3.58 4.82 -9.29
CA ASP A 58 3.69 4.63 -10.75
C ASP A 58 4.37 5.83 -11.43
N LEU A 59 4.19 7.04 -10.89
CA LEU A 59 4.91 8.23 -11.37
C LEU A 59 6.38 8.28 -10.89
N GLY A 60 6.84 7.25 -10.19
CA GLY A 60 8.22 7.09 -9.73
C GLY A 60 8.51 7.66 -8.34
N TYR A 61 7.48 8.13 -7.62
CA TYR A 61 7.64 8.66 -6.27
C TYR A 61 7.73 7.54 -5.24
N GLU A 62 8.68 7.71 -4.32
CA GLU A 62 8.82 6.84 -3.18
C GLU A 62 8.01 7.40 -2.01
N VAL A 63 7.10 6.58 -1.49
CA VAL A 63 6.19 6.95 -0.40
C VAL A 63 6.54 6.16 0.86
N VAL A 64 6.43 6.78 2.03
CA VAL A 64 6.61 6.10 3.30
C VAL A 64 5.26 5.61 3.78
N LEU A 65 5.12 4.29 3.91
CA LEU A 65 3.90 3.64 4.36
C LEU A 65 4.16 2.77 5.58
N ARG A 66 3.07 2.42 6.28
CA ARG A 66 3.11 1.46 7.37
C ARG A 66 3.16 0.04 6.80
N HIS A 67 4.21 -0.69 7.16
CA HIS A 67 4.39 -2.10 6.88
C HIS A 67 4.01 -2.92 8.12
N TYR A 68 3.21 -3.95 7.91
CA TYR A 68 2.94 -4.98 8.90
C TYR A 68 3.66 -6.27 8.50
N VAL A 69 4.36 -6.87 9.45
CA VAL A 69 5.11 -8.10 9.26
C VAL A 69 4.47 -9.23 10.06
N TYR A 70 4.26 -10.37 9.40
CA TYR A 70 3.70 -11.56 10.00
C TYR A 70 4.55 -12.79 9.67
N SER A 71 4.68 -13.71 10.62
CA SER A 71 5.18 -15.06 10.37
C SER A 71 4.04 -15.93 9.86
N VAL A 72 4.26 -16.66 8.77
CA VAL A 72 3.27 -17.57 8.19
C VAL A 72 3.49 -18.98 8.72
N ARG A 73 2.43 -19.61 9.21
CA ARG A 73 2.45 -21.02 9.62
C ARG A 73 1.99 -21.89 8.45
N ARG A 74 2.92 -22.25 7.55
CA ARG A 74 2.61 -22.98 6.29
C ARG A 74 1.87 -24.31 6.48
N GLY A 75 2.19 -25.09 7.50
CA GLY A 75 1.69 -26.47 7.60
C GLY A 75 2.09 -27.29 6.36
N ARG A 76 1.10 -27.75 5.58
CA ARG A 76 1.30 -28.42 4.27
C ARG A 76 0.94 -27.53 3.06
N ALA A 77 0.69 -26.24 3.28
CA ALA A 77 0.29 -25.33 2.21
C ALA A 77 1.46 -25.04 1.25
N ASP A 78 1.14 -24.95 -0.04
CA ASP A 78 2.08 -24.55 -1.09
C ASP A 78 2.42 -23.07 -0.93
N PRO A 79 3.70 -22.70 -0.72
CA PRO A 79 4.13 -21.32 -0.56
C PRO A 79 3.73 -20.40 -1.72
N TRP A 80 3.71 -20.91 -2.95
CA TRP A 80 3.36 -20.12 -4.12
C TRP A 80 1.88 -19.78 -4.17
N ARG A 81 1.02 -20.70 -3.72
CA ARG A 81 -0.41 -20.43 -3.57
C ARG A 81 -0.71 -19.42 -2.47
N ILE A 82 0.09 -19.38 -1.41
CA ILE A 82 -0.04 -18.35 -0.36
C ILE A 82 0.24 -16.98 -0.97
N LYS A 83 1.33 -16.87 -1.74
CA LYS A 83 1.69 -15.64 -2.45
C LYS A 83 0.58 -15.18 -3.39
N GLU A 84 0.10 -16.04 -4.28
CA GLU A 84 -0.98 -15.73 -5.23
C GLU A 84 -2.23 -15.20 -4.51
N ARG A 85 -2.67 -15.86 -3.44
CA ARG A 85 -3.88 -15.45 -2.69
C ARG A 85 -3.75 -14.08 -2.03
N LEU A 86 -2.55 -13.68 -1.65
CA LEU A 86 -2.30 -12.41 -0.97
C LEU A 86 -2.16 -11.25 -1.95
N GLU A 87 -1.60 -11.52 -3.13
CA GLU A 87 -1.38 -10.52 -4.18
C GLU A 87 -2.65 -10.31 -5.04
N GLU A 88 -3.55 -11.29 -5.09
CA GLU A 88 -4.81 -11.19 -5.83
C GLU A 88 -5.82 -10.25 -5.15
N ASP A 89 -6.31 -9.27 -5.91
CA ASP A 89 -7.41 -8.35 -5.55
C ASP A 89 -7.33 -7.75 -4.13
N PRO A 90 -6.27 -6.99 -3.81
CA PRO A 90 -6.06 -6.46 -2.46
C PRO A 90 -7.18 -5.47 -2.07
N PRO A 91 -7.60 -5.45 -0.80
CA PRO A 91 -8.64 -4.53 -0.34
C PRO A 91 -8.18 -3.06 -0.46
N PRO A 92 -9.13 -2.09 -0.42
CA PRO A 92 -8.84 -0.66 -0.68
C PRO A 92 -7.78 0.00 0.22
N PHE A 93 -7.41 -0.63 1.34
CA PHE A 93 -6.41 -0.13 2.29
C PHE A 93 -5.03 -0.80 2.13
N VAL A 94 -4.88 -1.82 1.27
CA VAL A 94 -3.61 -2.52 1.02
C VAL A 94 -2.99 -1.97 -0.26
N VAL A 95 -1.83 -1.32 -0.10
CA VAL A 95 -1.06 -0.75 -1.22
C VAL A 95 -0.24 -1.83 -1.89
N ALA A 96 0.41 -2.69 -1.10
CA ALA A 96 1.15 -3.83 -1.58
C ALA A 96 1.15 -4.95 -0.53
N ALA A 97 1.15 -6.20 -0.98
CA ALA A 97 1.36 -7.37 -0.15
C ALA A 97 2.40 -8.25 -0.84
N THR A 98 3.30 -8.86 -0.06
CA THR A 98 4.26 -9.84 -0.57
C THR A 98 4.54 -10.89 0.47
N TYR A 99 4.80 -12.11 0.02
CA TYR A 99 5.17 -13.24 0.84
C TYR A 99 6.58 -13.72 0.47
N ASP A 100 7.49 -13.65 1.44
CA ASP A 100 8.82 -14.21 1.36
C ASP A 100 8.77 -15.71 1.69
N VAL A 101 9.00 -16.53 0.67
CA VAL A 101 8.95 -17.98 0.76
C VAL A 101 10.12 -18.53 1.57
N ASP A 102 11.27 -17.87 1.59
CA ASP A 102 12.46 -18.37 2.29
C ASP A 102 12.37 -18.07 3.78
N GLU A 103 11.95 -16.85 4.14
CA GLU A 103 11.85 -16.40 5.54
C GLU A 103 10.52 -16.74 6.21
N ASP A 104 9.53 -17.18 5.43
CA ASP A 104 8.17 -17.41 5.94
C ASP A 104 7.47 -16.13 6.41
N LEU A 105 7.85 -14.99 5.83
CA LEU A 105 7.38 -13.69 6.25
C LEU A 105 6.42 -13.07 5.25
N LEU A 106 5.31 -12.58 5.77
CA LEU A 106 4.32 -11.80 5.03
C LEU A 106 4.50 -10.33 5.38
N TYR A 107 4.67 -9.51 4.35
CA TYR A 107 4.79 -8.06 4.44
C TYR A 107 3.58 -7.42 3.78
N ILE A 108 2.88 -6.55 4.52
CA ILE A 108 1.71 -5.82 3.99
C ILE A 108 1.92 -4.32 4.22
N ALA A 109 2.04 -3.58 3.13
CA ALA A 109 2.08 -2.12 3.12
C ALA A 109 0.66 -1.59 2.97
N THR A 110 0.29 -0.64 3.83
CA THR A 110 -1.08 -0.14 3.92
C THR A 110 -1.16 1.37 3.75
N VAL A 111 -2.36 1.85 3.43
CA VAL A 111 -2.67 3.27 3.48
C VAL A 111 -2.58 3.80 4.92
N PRO A 112 -2.25 5.08 5.13
CA PRO A 112 -2.25 5.70 6.45
C PRO A 112 -3.58 5.50 7.19
N GLY A 113 -3.52 5.11 8.47
CA GLY A 113 -4.70 4.91 9.31
C GLY A 113 -5.31 3.50 9.26
N ALA A 114 -4.87 2.63 8.34
CA ALA A 114 -5.21 1.21 8.39
C ALA A 114 -4.72 0.60 9.72
N ARG A 115 -5.57 -0.21 10.36
CA ARG A 115 -5.24 -0.79 11.67
C ARG A 115 -4.78 -2.23 11.48
N ARG A 116 -3.90 -2.70 12.37
CA ARG A 116 -3.45 -4.10 12.42
C ARG A 116 -4.60 -5.10 12.31
N LYS A 117 -5.70 -4.90 13.03
CA LYS A 117 -6.86 -5.81 12.99
C LYS A 117 -7.52 -5.94 11.61
N ASP A 118 -7.49 -4.86 10.82
CA ASP A 118 -8.06 -4.85 9.47
C ASP A 118 -7.14 -5.66 8.54
N VAL A 119 -5.82 -5.56 8.75
CA VAL A 119 -4.81 -6.39 8.08
C VAL A 119 -4.91 -7.86 8.46
N GLU A 120 -5.04 -8.17 9.75
CA GLU A 120 -5.24 -9.54 10.24
C GLU A 120 -6.53 -10.18 9.67
N ALA A 121 -7.61 -9.39 9.58
CA ALA A 121 -8.85 -9.84 8.96
C ALA A 121 -8.68 -10.14 7.47
N PHE A 122 -7.93 -9.30 6.74
CA PHE A 122 -7.55 -9.57 5.35
C PHE A 122 -6.75 -10.87 5.22
N ILE A 123 -5.69 -11.06 6.01
CA ILE A 123 -4.87 -12.29 5.98
C ILE A 123 -5.74 -13.53 6.24
N ALA A 124 -6.59 -13.46 7.27
CA ALA A 124 -7.50 -14.55 7.61
C ALA A 124 -8.50 -14.85 6.48
N SER A 125 -9.01 -13.81 5.80
CA SER A 125 -9.92 -13.98 4.65
C SER A 125 -9.28 -14.71 3.46
N ARG A 126 -7.95 -14.66 3.33
CA ARG A 126 -7.17 -15.41 2.33
C ARG A 126 -6.86 -16.85 2.76
N GLY A 127 -7.33 -17.27 3.94
CA GLY A 127 -7.07 -18.59 4.49
C GLY A 127 -5.61 -18.81 4.88
N VAL A 128 -4.89 -17.72 5.20
CA VAL A 128 -3.49 -17.76 5.63
C VAL A 128 -3.46 -17.68 7.15
N ALA A 129 -2.82 -18.67 7.79
CA ALA A 129 -2.55 -18.64 9.21
C ALA A 129 -1.24 -17.89 9.46
N ALA A 130 -1.32 -16.69 10.03
CA ALA A 130 -0.14 -15.88 10.31
C ALA A 130 -0.18 -15.28 11.72
N SER A 131 1.00 -15.04 12.29
CA SER A 131 1.18 -14.41 13.60
C SER A 131 1.92 -13.09 13.42
N TYR A 132 1.37 -12.02 14.02
CA TYR A 132 1.99 -10.71 14.01
C TYR A 132 3.40 -10.74 14.61
N LEU A 133 4.35 -10.09 13.94
CA LEU A 133 5.73 -9.97 14.41
C LEU A 133 6.10 -8.52 14.70
N ASP A 134 5.88 -7.63 13.73
CA ASP A 134 6.37 -6.26 13.81
C ASP A 134 5.56 -5.29 12.93
N GLU A 135 5.69 -4.00 13.20
CA GLU A 135 5.18 -2.93 12.35
C GLU A 135 6.15 -1.74 12.31
N TYR A 136 6.36 -1.18 11.12
CA TYR A 136 7.26 -0.04 10.95
C TYR A 136 6.88 0.80 9.73
N ASP A 137 7.30 2.06 9.73
CA ASP A 137 7.16 2.95 8.57
C ASP A 137 8.42 2.86 7.71
N LYS A 138 8.28 2.49 6.44
CA LYS A 138 9.40 2.37 5.50
C LYS A 138 9.06 2.98 4.14
N PRO A 139 10.04 3.58 3.45
CA PRO A 139 9.89 3.92 2.04
C PRO A 139 9.57 2.69 1.19
N ILE A 140 8.61 2.82 0.29
CA ILE A 140 8.29 1.86 -0.76
C ILE A 140 8.33 2.56 -2.12
N ARG A 141 8.98 1.90 -3.07
CA ARG A 141 8.95 2.23 -4.48
C ARG A 141 8.47 0.99 -5.22
N LEU A 142 7.39 1.10 -5.98
CA LEU A 142 7.11 0.08 -6.99
C LEU A 142 8.14 0.32 -8.10
N SER A 143 9.17 -0.52 -8.12
CA SER A 143 9.93 -0.72 -9.35
C SER A 143 8.94 -1.18 -10.40
N PHE A 144 8.88 -0.49 -11.54
CA PHE A 144 8.28 -1.04 -12.76
C PHE A 144 8.83 -2.47 -12.91
N GLY A 145 7.96 -3.46 -12.72
CA GLY A 145 8.28 -4.87 -12.97
C GLY A 145 8.65 -5.07 -14.42
#